data_AF-A0A1P8VFA3-F1
#
_entry.id   AF-A0A1P8VFA3-F1
#
_cell.length_a   1.000
_cell.length_b   1.000
_cell.length_c   1.000
_cell.angle_alpha   90.00
_cell.angle_beta   90.00
_cell.angle_gamma   90.00
#
_symmetry.space_group_name_H-M   'P 1'
#
loop_
_entity.id
_entity.type
_entity.pdbx_description
1 polymer ?
#
loop_
_entity_poly.entity_id
_entity_poly.type
_entity_poly.pdbx_seq_one_letter_code
_entity_poly.pdbx_strand_id
1 'polypeptide(L)'
;LRSHCGGLIAPESDTNAWHYKISWSPRNIVTAGSAGAVYRKHKEAVQVPYQQIFSSGGKIDFPSLGSLSYYPNRDSLSYISLYGLQKTNDFIPTTFRYSDFCSGWQLLIEAGLCSNESQFDTDRLTITEFLQKGFSPNNTPVDSFIIIQLLQELGRFDNQPLTKIFV
;
A
#
# COMPACT_ATOMS: atom_id res chain seq x y z
N LEU A 1 -17.98 -5.44 -13.88
CA LEU A 1 -18.36 -4.85 -12.58
C LEU A 1 -17.11 -4.55 -11.79
N ARG A 2 -16.95 -3.30 -11.35
CA ARG A 2 -15.91 -2.91 -10.40
C ARG A 2 -16.59 -2.48 -9.11
N SER A 3 -16.08 -2.94 -7.98
CA SER A 3 -16.54 -2.54 -6.65
C SER A 3 -15.35 -1.86 -5.96
N HIS A 4 -15.53 -0.61 -5.56
CA HIS A 4 -14.50 0.18 -4.92
C HIS A 4 -14.93 0.55 -3.50
N CYS A 5 -14.04 0.39 -2.53
CA CYS A 5 -14.26 0.80 -1.15
C CYS A 5 -12.96 1.29 -0.52
N GLY A 6 -13.01 2.21 0.43
CA GLY A 6 -11.83 2.62 1.19
C GLY A 6 -12.20 3.45 2.39
N GLY A 7 -11.63 3.12 3.55
CA GLY A 7 -11.59 4.04 4.68
C GLY A 7 -10.53 5.10 4.40
N LEU A 8 -10.98 6.31 4.07
CA LEU A 8 -10.13 7.46 3.80
C LEU A 8 -10.15 8.42 5.00
N ILE A 9 -9.14 9.27 5.09
CA ILE A 9 -9.14 10.38 6.03
C ILE A 9 -10.13 11.45 5.57
N ALA A 10 -10.85 12.06 6.51
CA ALA A 10 -11.70 13.21 6.19
C ALA A 10 -10.80 14.43 5.86
N PRO A 11 -11.15 15.28 4.88
CA PRO A 11 -10.30 16.39 4.45
C PRO A 11 -9.86 17.32 5.60
N GLU A 12 -10.75 17.61 6.54
CA GLU A 12 -10.49 18.45 7.71
C GLU A 12 -9.51 17.82 8.71
N SER A 13 -9.31 16.51 8.63
CA SER A 13 -8.39 15.74 9.47
C SER A 13 -7.10 15.39 8.75
N ASP A 14 -6.95 15.76 7.48
CA ASP A 14 -5.81 15.37 6.66
C ASP A 14 -4.60 16.27 6.93
N THR A 15 -3.68 15.77 7.76
CA THR A 15 -2.61 16.56 8.37
C THR A 15 -1.22 15.94 8.22
N ASN A 16 -1.05 14.96 7.32
CA ASN A 16 0.24 14.32 7.07
C ASN A 16 0.37 13.96 5.58
N ALA A 17 1.61 13.83 5.10
CA ALA A 17 1.87 13.57 3.69
C ALA A 17 1.34 12.20 3.19
N TRP A 18 1.11 11.24 4.09
CA TRP A 18 0.60 9.91 3.73
C TRP A 18 -0.91 9.90 3.44
N HIS A 19 -1.63 10.97 3.77
CA HIS A 19 -3.09 11.06 3.64
C HIS A 19 -3.80 9.84 4.28
N TYR A 20 -3.23 9.35 5.38
CA TYR A 20 -3.70 8.15 6.07
C TYR A 20 -3.45 8.26 7.58
N LYS A 21 -4.39 7.71 8.36
CA LYS A 21 -4.27 7.56 9.81
C LYS A 21 -4.65 6.14 10.20
N ILE A 22 -3.87 5.55 11.09
CA ILE A 22 -4.10 4.18 11.55
C ILE A 22 -5.30 4.17 12.49
N SER A 23 -6.40 3.55 12.05
CA SER A 23 -7.65 3.42 12.82
C SER A 23 -7.97 1.98 13.25
N TRP A 24 -7.06 1.05 12.94
CA TRP A 24 -7.20 -0.39 13.16
C TRP A 24 -5.81 -1.02 13.26
N SER A 25 -5.71 -2.35 13.38
CA SER A 25 -4.42 -3.04 13.60
C SER A 25 -3.33 -2.60 12.58
N PRO A 26 -2.21 -1.99 13.04
CA PRO A 26 -1.10 -1.59 12.17
C PRO A 26 -0.55 -2.74 11.33
N ARG A 27 -0.47 -3.93 11.94
CA ARG A 27 0.02 -5.14 11.28
C ARG A 27 -0.77 -5.46 10.02
N ASN A 28 -2.09 -5.29 10.05
CA ASN A 28 -2.93 -5.57 8.89
C ASN A 28 -2.74 -4.57 7.75
N ILE A 29 -2.27 -3.35 8.05
CA ILE A 29 -1.90 -2.36 7.03
C ILE A 29 -0.59 -2.77 6.38
N VAL A 30 0.42 -3.15 7.17
CA VAL A 30 1.72 -3.65 6.67
C VAL A 30 1.54 -4.88 5.79
N THR A 31 0.72 -5.84 6.22
CA THR A 31 0.48 -7.07 5.46
C THR A 31 -0.61 -6.95 4.40
N ALA A 32 -1.16 -5.75 4.17
CA ALA A 32 -2.20 -5.55 3.17
C ALA A 32 -1.67 -5.92 1.78
N GLY A 33 -2.41 -6.78 1.06
CA GLY A 33 -2.00 -7.24 -0.26
C GLY A 33 -0.93 -8.33 -0.29
N SER A 34 -0.38 -8.77 0.86
CA SER A 34 0.68 -9.80 0.93
C SER A 34 0.31 -11.13 0.25
N ALA A 35 -0.97 -11.48 0.21
CA ALA A 35 -1.48 -12.66 -0.51
C ALA A 35 -1.66 -12.43 -2.02
N GLY A 36 -1.30 -11.26 -2.54
CA GLY A 36 -1.66 -10.82 -3.88
C GLY A 36 -3.17 -10.61 -4.05
N ALA A 37 -3.61 -10.60 -5.30
CA ALA A 37 -5.03 -10.54 -5.65
C ALA A 37 -5.34 -11.44 -6.84
N VAL A 38 -6.56 -11.99 -6.86
CA VAL A 38 -7.09 -12.75 -7.99
C VAL A 38 -8.50 -12.26 -8.27
N TYR A 39 -8.76 -11.87 -9.51
CA TYR A 39 -10.06 -11.32 -9.90
C TYR A 39 -10.43 -11.69 -11.33
N ARG A 40 -11.67 -11.45 -11.74
CA ARG A 40 -12.13 -11.75 -13.09
C ARG A 40 -12.09 -10.51 -13.97
N LYS A 41 -11.48 -10.60 -15.15
CA LYS A 41 -11.49 -9.56 -16.18
C LYS A 41 -11.59 -10.21 -17.54
N HIS A 42 -12.50 -9.74 -18.38
CA HIS A 42 -12.80 -10.32 -19.68
C HIS A 42 -13.11 -11.82 -19.63
N LYS A 43 -13.82 -12.24 -18.58
CA LYS A 43 -14.15 -13.65 -18.25
C LYS A 43 -12.96 -14.54 -17.85
N GLU A 44 -11.76 -14.00 -17.75
CA GLU A 44 -10.56 -14.73 -17.35
C GLU A 44 -10.14 -14.35 -15.92
N ALA A 45 -9.44 -15.27 -15.25
CA ALA A 45 -8.81 -15.00 -13.96
C ALA A 45 -7.50 -14.23 -14.19
N VAL A 46 -7.37 -13.09 -13.52
CA VAL A 46 -6.17 -12.27 -13.49
C VAL A 46 -5.57 -12.36 -12.10
N GLN A 47 -4.28 -12.71 -12.03
CA GLN A 47 -3.52 -12.76 -10.80
C GLN A 47 -2.55 -11.57 -10.74
N VAL A 48 -2.51 -10.90 -9.58
CA VAL A 48 -1.59 -9.80 -9.30
C VAL A 48 -0.71 -10.20 -8.12
N PRO A 49 0.62 -10.27 -8.30
CA PRO A 49 1.54 -10.58 -7.21
C PRO A 49 1.66 -9.40 -6.24
N TYR A 50 2.04 -9.68 -4.99
CA TYR A 50 2.16 -8.68 -3.93
C TYR A 50 3.01 -7.46 -4.34
N GLN A 51 4.13 -7.73 -5.01
CA GLN A 51 5.10 -6.75 -5.48
C GLN A 51 4.52 -5.74 -6.48
N GLN A 52 3.31 -5.96 -6.99
CA GLN A 52 2.67 -5.08 -7.96
C GLN A 52 1.31 -4.58 -7.47
N ILE A 53 0.86 -4.94 -6.25
CA ILE A 53 -0.51 -4.67 -5.81
C ILE A 53 -0.82 -3.17 -5.88
N PHE A 54 0.02 -2.32 -5.28
CA PHE A 54 -0.25 -0.89 -5.15
C PHE A 54 -0.02 -0.10 -6.45
N SER A 55 0.64 -0.70 -7.44
CA SER A 55 0.84 -0.13 -8.79
C SER A 55 -0.07 -0.73 -9.88
N SER A 56 -0.77 -1.84 -9.60
CA SER A 56 -1.54 -2.59 -10.60
C SER A 56 -2.88 -2.00 -11.02
N GLY A 57 -3.43 -1.06 -10.25
CA GLY A 57 -4.72 -0.45 -10.54
C GLY A 57 -4.61 0.90 -11.24
N GLY A 58 -5.68 1.70 -11.12
CA GLY A 58 -5.79 2.99 -11.81
C GLY A 58 -6.05 4.14 -10.87
N LYS A 59 -6.18 5.33 -11.45
CA LYS A 59 -6.52 6.58 -10.75
C LYS A 59 -7.89 7.07 -11.16
N ILE A 60 -8.59 7.71 -10.23
CA ILE A 60 -9.85 8.42 -10.47
C ILE A 60 -9.75 9.75 -9.74
N ASP A 61 -10.00 10.83 -10.46
CA ASP A 61 -10.02 12.18 -9.89
C ASP A 61 -11.42 12.52 -9.39
N PHE A 62 -11.49 12.97 -8.14
CA PHE A 62 -12.72 13.39 -7.48
C PHE A 62 -12.64 14.89 -7.19
N PRO A 63 -13.64 15.70 -7.61
CA PRO A 63 -13.58 17.15 -7.46
C PRO A 63 -13.31 17.66 -6.03
N SER A 64 -13.81 16.96 -5.01
CA SER A 64 -13.67 17.37 -3.59
C SER A 64 -12.56 16.64 -2.82
N LEU A 65 -12.01 15.56 -3.37
CA LEU A 65 -11.02 14.71 -2.67
C LEU A 65 -9.67 14.65 -3.38
N GLY A 66 -9.57 15.13 -4.63
CA GLY A 66 -8.39 14.97 -5.47
C GLY A 66 -8.28 13.57 -6.07
N SER A 67 -7.04 13.14 -6.36
CA SER A 67 -6.78 11.91 -7.11
C SER A 67 -6.67 10.68 -6.19
N LEU A 68 -7.62 9.76 -6.32
CA LEU A 68 -7.59 8.48 -5.61
C LEU A 68 -7.06 7.37 -6.53
N SER A 69 -6.11 6.60 -6.02
CA SER A 69 -5.68 5.35 -6.63
C SER A 69 -6.49 4.19 -6.08
N TYR A 70 -6.78 3.20 -6.91
CA TYR A 70 -7.35 1.93 -6.48
C TYR A 70 -6.44 0.76 -6.81
N TYR A 71 -6.50 -0.30 -6.02
CA TYR A 71 -5.80 -1.56 -6.28
C TYR A 71 -6.72 -2.76 -6.00
N PRO A 72 -6.57 -3.90 -6.70
CA PRO A 72 -7.36 -5.09 -6.48
C PRO A 72 -7.06 -5.71 -5.10
N ASN A 73 -8.09 -6.27 -4.46
CA ASN A 73 -7.98 -6.75 -3.09
C ASN A 73 -8.32 -8.25 -2.99
N ARG A 74 -7.33 -9.06 -2.56
CA ARG A 74 -7.44 -10.51 -2.28
C ARG A 74 -7.90 -11.35 -3.48
N ASP A 75 -8.07 -12.65 -3.25
CA ASP A 75 -8.82 -13.52 -4.15
C ASP A 75 -10.32 -13.22 -4.03
N SER A 76 -10.93 -12.93 -5.17
CA SER A 76 -12.33 -12.54 -5.29
C SER A 76 -13.17 -13.50 -6.12
N LEU A 77 -12.61 -14.57 -6.66
CA LEU A 77 -13.33 -15.46 -7.59
C LEU A 77 -14.51 -16.18 -6.92
N SER A 78 -14.36 -16.56 -5.65
CA SER A 78 -15.41 -17.23 -4.87
C SER A 78 -16.70 -16.40 -4.73
N TYR A 79 -16.58 -15.06 -4.67
CA TYR A 79 -17.73 -14.17 -4.57
C TYR A 79 -18.61 -14.15 -5.82
N ILE A 80 -18.08 -14.57 -6.99
CA ILE A 80 -18.86 -14.63 -8.22
C ILE A 80 -20.06 -15.56 -8.06
N SER A 81 -19.85 -16.74 -7.46
CA SER A 81 -20.93 -17.68 -7.21
C SER A 81 -21.83 -17.20 -6.07
N LEU A 82 -21.23 -16.70 -4.98
CA LEU A 82 -21.96 -16.23 -3.80
C LEU A 82 -22.95 -15.11 -4.13
N TYR A 83 -22.60 -14.22 -5.05
CA TYR A 83 -23.42 -13.06 -5.43
C TYR A 83 -24.21 -13.27 -6.73
N GLY A 84 -24.20 -14.46 -7.32
CA GLY A 84 -24.93 -14.74 -8.56
C GLY A 84 -24.42 -13.96 -9.79
N LEU A 85 -23.11 -13.71 -9.85
CA LEU A 85 -22.46 -12.88 -10.88
C LEU A 85 -21.86 -13.70 -12.04
N GLN A 86 -22.29 -14.95 -12.26
CA GLN A 86 -21.65 -15.86 -13.23
C GLN A 86 -21.62 -15.25 -14.65
N LYS A 87 -22.65 -14.49 -15.03
CA LYS A 87 -22.78 -13.86 -16.36
C LYS A 87 -21.94 -12.60 -16.55
N THR A 88 -21.39 -12.01 -15.49
CA THR A 88 -20.63 -10.76 -15.62
C THR A 88 -19.27 -11.01 -16.29
N ASN A 89 -18.82 -10.11 -17.17
CA ASN A 89 -17.49 -10.25 -17.80
C ASN A 89 -16.36 -9.95 -16.82
N ASP A 90 -16.51 -8.89 -16.01
CA ASP A 90 -15.51 -8.44 -15.06
C ASP A 90 -16.08 -8.47 -13.64
N PHE A 91 -15.29 -8.92 -12.67
CA PHE A 91 -15.57 -8.74 -11.27
C PHE A 91 -14.25 -8.41 -10.57
N ILE A 92 -14.09 -7.13 -10.23
CA ILE A 92 -12.84 -6.58 -9.70
C ILE A 92 -13.16 -5.77 -8.42
N PRO A 93 -13.16 -6.42 -7.25
CA PRO A 93 -13.15 -5.71 -5.98
C PRO A 93 -11.81 -5.01 -5.76
N THR A 94 -11.87 -3.77 -5.31
CA THR A 94 -10.69 -2.92 -5.16
C THR A 94 -10.78 -2.07 -3.90
N THR A 95 -9.62 -1.59 -3.46
CA THR A 95 -9.49 -0.65 -2.35
C THR A 95 -9.00 0.71 -2.83
N PHE A 96 -9.67 1.79 -2.41
CA PHE A 96 -9.24 3.16 -2.63
C PHE A 96 -8.26 3.64 -1.57
N ARG A 97 -7.26 4.41 -2.01
CA ARG A 97 -6.38 5.25 -1.20
C ARG A 97 -6.03 6.52 -1.98
N TYR A 98 -5.53 7.53 -1.29
CA TYR A 98 -4.87 8.65 -1.96
C TYR A 98 -3.69 8.16 -2.79
N SER A 99 -3.46 8.79 -3.94
CA SER A 99 -2.44 8.31 -4.89
C SER A 99 -1.02 8.29 -4.32
N ASP A 100 -0.72 9.23 -3.44
CA ASP A 100 0.59 9.34 -2.80
C ASP A 100 0.83 8.19 -1.82
N PHE A 101 -0.22 7.75 -1.10
CA PHE A 101 -0.18 6.56 -0.27
C PHE A 101 0.23 5.33 -1.10
N CYS A 102 -0.46 5.07 -2.23
CA CYS A 102 -0.14 3.90 -3.05
C CYS A 102 1.29 3.96 -3.59
N SER A 103 1.74 5.15 -4.01
CA SER A 103 3.09 5.35 -4.56
C SER A 103 4.17 5.11 -3.49
N GLY A 104 4.02 5.69 -2.30
CA GLY A 104 4.96 5.48 -1.20
C GLY A 104 4.95 4.05 -0.67
N TRP A 105 3.76 3.45 -0.54
CA TRP A 105 3.63 2.08 -0.01
C TRP A 105 4.23 1.05 -0.96
N GLN A 106 4.05 1.23 -2.27
CA GLN A 106 4.69 0.41 -3.30
C GLN A 106 6.22 0.42 -3.14
N LEU A 107 6.82 1.59 -2.88
CA LEU A 107 8.27 1.69 -2.66
C LEU A 107 8.73 1.00 -1.36
N LEU A 108 7.93 1.03 -0.29
CA LEU A 108 8.25 0.28 0.93
C LEU A 108 8.24 -1.24 0.68
N ILE A 109 7.31 -1.73 -0.15
CA ILE A 109 7.27 -3.13 -0.57
C ILE A 109 8.50 -3.46 -1.41
N GLU A 110 8.85 -2.61 -2.37
CA GLU A 110 10.04 -2.78 -3.21
C GLU A 110 11.34 -2.74 -2.41
N ALA A 111 11.42 -1.93 -1.34
CA ALA A 111 12.54 -1.91 -0.41
C ALA A 111 12.57 -3.12 0.56
N GLY A 112 11.58 -4.01 0.50
CA GLY A 112 11.48 -5.17 1.41
C GLY A 112 11.08 -4.81 2.85
N LEU A 113 10.74 -3.55 3.12
CA LEU A 113 10.41 -3.05 4.47
C LEU A 113 9.04 -3.54 5.00
N CYS A 114 8.24 -4.16 4.14
CA CYS A 114 6.95 -4.78 4.51
C CYS A 114 7.00 -6.32 4.54
N SER A 115 8.18 -6.92 4.34
CA SER A 115 8.33 -8.38 4.32
C SER A 115 8.63 -8.96 5.71
N ASN A 116 8.11 -10.17 5.97
CA ASN A 116 8.50 -10.96 7.14
C ASN A 116 9.71 -11.88 6.86
N GLU A 117 10.19 -11.93 5.61
CA GLU A 117 11.27 -12.85 5.20
C GLU A 117 12.65 -12.33 5.59
N SER A 118 12.82 -11.01 5.64
CA SER A 118 14.06 -10.33 6.02
C SER A 118 13.90 -9.68 7.39
N GLN A 119 14.60 -10.20 8.38
CA GLN A 119 14.75 -9.54 9.69
C GLN A 119 16.05 -8.76 9.71
N PHE A 120 15.95 -7.47 10.04
CA PHE A 120 17.10 -6.62 10.29
C PHE A 120 17.43 -6.65 11.79
N ASP A 121 18.70 -6.77 12.16
CA ASP A 121 19.10 -6.34 13.50
C ASP A 121 18.90 -4.83 13.59
N THR A 122 17.87 -4.44 14.32
CA THR A 122 17.50 -3.04 14.57
C THR A 122 18.13 -2.51 15.85
N ASP A 123 18.68 -3.39 16.71
CA ASP A 123 19.29 -2.97 17.95
C ASP A 123 20.57 -2.22 17.60
N ARG A 124 20.57 -0.90 17.87
CA ARG A 124 21.61 0.10 17.54
C ARG A 124 21.44 0.88 16.24
N LEU A 125 20.36 0.68 15.49
CA LEU A 125 20.06 1.56 14.36
C LEU A 125 19.28 2.78 14.83
N THR A 126 19.59 3.94 14.25
CA THR A 126 18.68 5.07 14.21
C THR A 126 17.57 4.82 13.18
N ILE A 127 16.50 5.61 13.23
CA ILE A 127 15.43 5.54 12.22
C ILE A 127 15.98 5.82 10.81
N THR A 128 16.85 6.83 10.69
CA THR A 128 17.57 7.15 9.44
C THR A 128 18.36 5.96 8.92
N GLU A 129 19.18 5.32 9.74
CA GLU A 129 20.00 4.18 9.33
C GLU A 129 19.15 2.97 8.95
N PHE A 130 18.05 2.72 9.67
CA PHE A 130 17.11 1.65 9.33
C PHE A 130 16.50 1.86 7.94
N LEU A 131 15.99 3.07 7.65
CA LEU A 131 15.43 3.38 6.34
C LEU A 131 16.50 3.34 5.25
N GLN A 132 17.69 3.91 5.47
CA GLN A 132 18.79 3.80 4.50
C GLN A 132 19.14 2.34 4.20
N LYS A 133 19.24 1.49 5.22
CA LYS A 133 19.55 0.07 5.08
C LYS A 133 18.46 -0.69 4.32
N GLY A 134 17.19 -0.36 4.51
CA GLY A 134 16.08 -0.96 3.77
C GLY A 134 16.07 -0.62 2.29
N PHE A 135 16.35 0.65 1.93
CA PHE A 135 16.30 1.10 0.54
C PHE A 135 17.57 0.78 -0.28
N SER A 136 18.69 0.48 0.38
CA SER A 136 19.99 0.23 -0.29
C SER A 136 20.04 -1.02 -1.20
N PRO A 137 19.49 -2.20 -0.81
CA PRO A 137 19.66 -3.45 -1.56
C PRO A 137 19.06 -3.44 -2.96
N ASN A 138 17.93 -2.75 -3.14
CA ASN A 138 17.16 -2.79 -4.39
C ASN A 138 17.38 -1.55 -5.28
N ASN A 139 18.27 -0.65 -4.86
CA ASN A 139 18.56 0.62 -5.55
C ASN A 139 17.28 1.39 -5.94
N THR A 140 16.25 1.29 -5.10
CA THR A 140 14.93 1.87 -5.34
C THR A 140 15.07 3.40 -5.37
N PRO A 141 14.72 4.08 -6.47
CA PRO A 141 14.88 5.53 -6.58
C PRO A 141 14.08 6.28 -5.51
N VAL A 142 14.75 7.18 -4.79
CA VAL A 142 14.14 8.09 -3.81
C VAL A 142 14.51 9.52 -4.20
N ASP A 143 14.01 9.96 -5.34
CA ASP A 143 14.34 11.24 -5.98
C ASP A 143 13.11 12.15 -6.16
N SER A 144 11.92 11.56 -6.17
CA SER A 144 10.65 12.28 -6.22
C SER A 144 10.39 13.07 -4.94
N PHE A 145 9.96 14.34 -5.11
CA PHE A 145 9.60 15.23 -4.00
C PHE A 145 8.56 14.62 -3.06
N ILE A 146 7.50 14.00 -3.61
CA ILE A 146 6.46 13.39 -2.78
C ILE A 146 7.02 12.22 -1.97
N ILE A 147 7.88 11.39 -2.57
CA ILE A 147 8.48 10.26 -1.86
C ILE A 147 9.41 10.73 -0.73
N ILE A 148 10.18 11.79 -0.98
CA ILE A 148 11.03 12.38 0.07
C ILE A 148 10.17 12.87 1.24
N GLN A 149 9.05 13.54 0.98
CA GLN A 149 8.11 13.97 2.02
C GLN A 149 7.52 12.80 2.81
N LEU A 150 7.08 11.74 2.11
CA LEU A 150 6.54 10.54 2.74
C LEU A 150 7.57 9.86 3.66
N LEU A 151 8.82 9.73 3.21
CA LEU A 151 9.88 9.14 4.02
C LEU A 151 10.35 10.06 5.14
N GLN A 152 10.24 11.38 4.98
CA GLN A 152 10.51 12.34 6.06
C GLN A 152 9.54 12.12 7.23
N GLU A 153 8.25 11.89 6.97
CA GLU A 153 7.26 11.54 8.00
C GLU A 153 7.55 10.19 8.68
N LEU A 154 8.30 9.30 8.02
CA LEU A 154 8.81 8.06 8.62
C LEU A 154 10.15 8.24 9.36
N GLY A 155 10.70 9.46 9.42
CA GLY A 155 11.95 9.76 10.12
C GLY A 155 13.22 9.52 9.29
N ARG A 156 13.16 9.67 7.96
CA ARG A 156 14.34 9.54 7.07
C ARG A 156 15.56 10.39 7.48
N PHE A 157 15.33 11.49 8.16
CA PHE A 157 16.38 12.39 8.67
C PHE A 157 16.43 12.41 10.21
N ASP A 158 15.75 11.47 10.85
CA ASP A 158 15.72 11.32 12.30
C ASP A 158 16.84 10.39 12.78
N ASN A 159 17.75 10.94 13.57
CA ASN A 159 18.86 10.22 14.21
C ASN A 159 18.51 9.68 15.60
N GLN A 160 17.24 9.69 16.00
CA GLN A 160 16.81 9.00 17.21
C GLN A 160 17.02 7.49 17.07
N PRO A 161 17.42 6.81 18.16
CA PRO A 161 17.48 5.36 18.19
C PRO A 161 16.13 4.77 17.80
N LEU A 162 16.13 3.77 16.92
CA LEU A 162 14.97 2.95 16.62
C LEU A 162 14.66 2.16 17.90
N THR A 163 13.71 2.66 18.70
CA THR A 163 13.24 1.95 19.88
C THR A 163 12.59 0.64 19.43
N LYS A 164 12.83 -0.44 20.19
CA LYS A 164 12.10 -1.70 20.00
C LYS A 164 10.60 -1.40 20.08
N ILE A 165 9.95 -1.30 18.93
CA ILE A 165 8.50 -1.43 18.85
C ILE A 165 8.28 -2.92 19.06
N PHE A 166 8.00 -3.31 20.31
CA PHE A 166 7.50 -4.66 20.59
C PHE A 166 6.18 -4.78 19.84
N VAL A 167 6.18 -5.49 18.71
CA VAL A 167 4.98 -5.91 17.99
C VAL A 167 4.62 -7.32 18.40
#